data_AF-A0A0B7GZT3-F1
#
_entry.id   AF-A0A0B7GZT3-F1
#
_cell.length_a   1.000
_cell.length_b   1.000
_cell.length_c   1.000
_cell.angle_alpha   90.00
_cell.angle_beta   90.00
_cell.angle_gamma   90.00
#
_symmetry.space_group_name_H-M   'P 1'
#
loop_
_entity.id
_entity.type
_entity.pdbx_description
1 polymer ?
#
loop_
_entity_poly.entity_id
_entity_poly.type
_entity_poly.pdbx_seq_one_letter_code
_entity_poly.pdbx_strand_id
1 'polypeptide(L)'
;MRNSDFELLKMRLEQIKALGWVKNQRHGNAGGVGNTLEDLLDIAENNLQLPDFGDWELKTQRANTVSLLTLFHCEPEPRNVRIVPKILLQKFGWKHQEAGITYPITERSFRQTINAKKYSDRGFKVTVDYAEKRIYVSFNYYEIDERHAE
;
A
#
# COMPACT_ATOMS: atom_id res chain seq x y z
N MET A 1 7.42 17.28 25.77
CA MET A 1 7.05 15.97 25.20
C MET A 1 7.04 16.04 23.67
N ARG A 2 6.08 16.67 22.98
CA ARG A 2 6.08 16.69 21.49
C ARG A 2 7.38 17.17 20.80
N ASN A 3 8.09 18.15 21.39
CA ASN A 3 9.33 18.68 20.82
C ASN A 3 10.57 17.78 21.08
N SER A 4 10.55 16.93 22.11
CA SER A 4 11.70 16.08 22.44
C SER A 4 11.82 14.89 21.49
N ASP A 5 10.69 14.30 21.12
CA ASP A 5 10.68 13.09 20.29
C ASP A 5 11.05 13.41 18.85
N PHE A 6 10.63 14.59 18.36
CA PHE A 6 11.04 15.08 17.04
C PHE A 6 12.55 15.33 16.95
N GLU A 7 13.14 16.02 17.94
CA GLU A 7 14.58 16.28 17.95
C GLU A 7 15.38 14.98 18.11
N LEU A 8 14.89 14.03 18.93
CA LEU A 8 15.49 12.71 19.06
C LEU A 8 15.45 11.94 17.73
N LEU A 9 14.30 11.91 17.06
CA LEU A 9 14.16 11.26 15.75
C LEU A 9 15.11 11.87 14.72
N LYS A 10 15.16 13.20 14.64
CA LYS A 10 16.05 13.93 13.73
C LYS A 10 17.52 13.59 14.00
N MET A 11 17.94 13.59 15.27
CA MET A 11 19.29 13.22 15.66
C MET A 11 19.62 11.78 15.22
N ARG A 12 18.71 10.83 15.44
CA ARG A 12 18.90 9.42 15.04
C ARG A 12 18.97 9.27 13.51
N LEU A 13 18.15 10.00 12.75
CA LEU A 13 18.20 9.99 11.29
C LEU A 13 19.52 10.56 10.74
N GLU A 14 20.06 11.62 11.33
CA GLU A 14 21.39 12.14 10.94
C GLU A 14 22.51 11.16 11.28
N GLN A 15 22.43 10.45 12.42
CA GLN A 15 23.37 9.36 12.74
C GLN A 15 23.31 8.24 11.69
N ILE A 16 22.11 7.81 11.30
CA ILE A 16 21.91 6.78 10.27
C ILE A 16 22.49 7.24 8.92
N LYS A 17 22.23 8.49 8.53
CA LYS A 17 22.79 9.07 7.31
C LYS A 17 24.32 9.08 7.31
N ALA A 18 24.94 9.34 8.46
CA ALA A 18 26.40 9.34 8.60
C ALA A 18 27.04 7.94 8.43
N LEU A 19 26.27 6.86 8.58
CA LEU A 19 26.74 5.49 8.30
C LEU A 19 27.00 5.24 6.80
N GLY A 20 26.44 6.08 5.91
CA GLY A 20 26.52 5.89 4.47
C GLY A 20 25.66 4.72 3.99
N TRP A 21 26.24 3.84 3.17
CA TRP A 21 25.50 2.71 2.60
C TRP A 21 25.33 1.58 3.63
N VAL A 22 24.08 1.31 4.01
CA VAL A 22 23.71 0.21 4.91
C VAL A 22 23.26 -1.00 4.11
N LYS A 23 23.79 -2.18 4.45
CA LYS A 23 23.37 -3.45 3.85
C LYS A 23 21.96 -3.81 4.32
N ASN A 24 21.06 -4.07 3.39
CA ASN A 24 19.74 -4.61 3.69
C ASN A 24 19.87 -6.03 4.28
N GLN A 25 19.32 -6.28 5.47
CA GLN A 25 19.36 -7.59 6.11
C GLN A 25 18.17 -8.49 5.71
N ARG A 26 17.11 -7.91 5.13
CA ARG A 26 15.85 -8.58 4.80
C ARG A 26 15.62 -8.58 3.28
N HIS A 27 16.36 -9.44 2.59
CA HIS A 27 16.30 -9.60 1.13
C HIS A 27 14.98 -10.26 0.69
N GLY A 28 14.45 -9.84 -0.47
CA GLY A 28 13.26 -10.44 -1.08
C GLY A 28 11.90 -9.90 -0.60
N ASN A 29 11.87 -9.10 0.47
CA ASN A 29 10.65 -8.41 0.90
C ASN A 29 10.53 -7.04 0.20
N ALA A 30 9.34 -6.72 -0.32
CA ALA A 30 9.02 -5.39 -0.85
C ALA A 30 9.23 -4.28 0.21
N GLY A 31 9.11 -4.62 1.50
CA GLY A 31 9.34 -3.73 2.65
C GLY A 31 10.79 -3.54 3.08
N GLY A 32 11.79 -4.17 2.43
CA GLY A 32 13.16 -4.25 2.97
C GLY A 32 13.83 -2.91 3.33
N VAL A 33 13.49 -1.81 2.65
CA VAL A 33 14.01 -0.46 3.00
C VAL A 33 13.37 0.07 4.30
N GLY A 34 12.08 -0.18 4.51
CA GLY A 34 11.35 0.18 5.73
C GLY A 34 11.88 -0.59 6.92
N ASN A 35 11.92 -1.92 6.81
CA ASN A 35 12.43 -2.77 7.86
C ASN A 35 13.89 -2.44 8.23
N THR A 36 14.73 -2.06 7.25
CA THR A 36 16.11 -1.65 7.55
C THR A 36 16.14 -0.36 8.38
N LEU A 37 15.27 0.61 8.10
CA LEU A 37 15.20 1.84 8.91
C LEU A 37 14.67 1.55 10.31
N GLU A 38 13.63 0.72 10.42
CA GLU A 38 13.08 0.28 11.71
C GLU A 38 14.13 -0.41 12.56
N ASP A 39 14.89 -1.36 11.97
CA ASP A 39 15.99 -2.07 12.64
C ASP A 39 17.07 -1.08 13.13
N LEU A 40 17.42 -0.04 12.35
CA LEU A 40 18.40 0.98 12.74
C LEU A 40 17.91 1.96 13.82
N LEU A 41 16.59 2.12 13.95
CA LEU A 41 15.96 2.95 14.97
C LEU A 41 15.58 2.17 16.23
N ASP A 42 15.87 0.86 16.28
CA ASP A 42 15.46 -0.06 17.33
C ASP A 42 13.93 -0.14 17.49
N ILE A 43 13.19 -0.03 16.38
CA ILE A 43 11.73 -0.11 16.33
C ILE A 43 11.32 -1.57 16.03
N ALA A 44 10.52 -2.15 16.92
CA ALA A 44 10.00 -3.50 16.72
C ALA A 44 8.85 -3.50 15.69
N GLU A 45 8.99 -4.34 14.66
CA GLU A 45 7.95 -4.58 13.67
C GLU A 45 6.65 -5.05 14.35
N ASN A 46 5.54 -4.39 14.04
CA ASN A 46 4.23 -4.72 14.57
C ASN A 46 3.13 -4.42 13.53
N ASN A 47 1.92 -4.94 13.77
CA ASN A 47 0.76 -4.74 12.87
C ASN A 47 -0.26 -3.74 13.45
N LEU A 48 0.16 -2.85 14.36
CA LEU A 48 -0.71 -1.87 14.98
C LEU A 48 -0.88 -0.67 14.06
N GLN A 49 -2.07 -0.06 14.07
CA GLN A 49 -2.30 1.23 13.41
C GLN A 49 -1.88 2.37 14.35
N LEU A 50 -0.62 2.38 14.73
CA LEU A 50 -0.01 3.38 15.60
C LEU A 50 1.26 3.93 14.95
N PRO A 51 1.64 5.18 15.24
CA PRO A 51 2.88 5.73 14.73
C PRO A 51 4.11 4.91 15.17
N ASP A 52 5.10 4.79 14.30
CA ASP A 52 6.33 4.02 14.55
C ASP A 52 7.22 4.65 15.63
N PHE A 53 7.27 5.98 15.71
CA PHE A 53 8.17 6.71 16.61
C PHE A 53 7.44 7.82 17.38
N GLY A 54 6.97 7.52 18.59
CA GLY A 54 6.19 8.46 19.39
C GLY A 54 4.88 8.81 18.68
N ASP A 55 4.75 10.07 18.24
CA ASP A 55 3.61 10.57 17.45
C ASP A 55 3.86 10.55 15.92
N TRP A 56 5.01 10.03 15.47
CA TRP A 56 5.47 10.13 14.08
C TRP A 56 5.46 8.79 13.35
N GLU A 57 4.76 8.75 12.22
CA GLU A 57 4.79 7.62 11.28
C GLU A 57 6.03 7.72 10.37
N LEU A 58 6.74 6.63 10.20
CA LEU A 58 7.91 6.54 9.34
C LEU A 58 7.57 5.86 8.02
N LYS A 59 8.01 6.46 6.92
CA LYS A 59 7.89 5.88 5.58
C LYS A 59 9.21 6.04 4.84
N THR A 60 9.70 4.94 4.28
CA THR A 60 10.90 4.96 3.44
C THR A 60 10.54 4.76 1.99
N GLN A 61 11.30 5.44 1.12
CA GLN A 61 11.15 5.31 -0.32
C GLN A 61 12.51 5.54 -0.99
N ARG A 62 12.80 4.80 -2.06
CA ARG A 62 14.01 5.04 -2.86
C ARG A 62 13.87 6.37 -3.59
N ALA A 63 14.89 7.23 -3.52
CA ALA A 63 14.84 8.59 -4.09
C ALA A 63 14.49 8.63 -5.60
N ASN A 64 14.96 7.65 -6.38
CA ASN A 64 14.75 7.60 -7.82
C ASN A 64 13.57 6.70 -8.26
N THR A 65 12.66 6.35 -7.35
CA THR A 65 11.49 5.53 -7.73
C THR A 65 10.36 6.38 -8.30
N VAL A 66 9.61 5.81 -9.24
CA VAL A 66 8.33 6.36 -9.74
C VAL A 66 7.11 5.76 -9.04
N SER A 67 7.32 4.80 -8.13
CA SER A 67 6.24 4.18 -7.36
C SER A 67 5.54 5.18 -6.44
N LEU A 68 4.27 4.93 -6.16
CA LEU A 68 3.54 5.67 -5.14
C LEU A 68 4.05 5.32 -3.73
N LEU A 69 3.93 6.26 -2.80
CA LEU A 69 4.14 6.04 -1.38
C LEU A 69 2.85 5.50 -0.75
N THR A 70 2.90 4.31 -0.18
CA THR A 70 1.77 3.75 0.57
C THR A 70 1.63 4.47 1.90
N LEU A 71 0.48 5.10 2.14
CA LEU A 71 0.19 5.77 3.41
C LEU A 71 -0.31 4.75 4.45
N PHE A 72 -1.41 4.07 4.15
CA PHE A 72 -2.00 3.06 5.02
C PHE A 72 -2.90 2.10 4.20
N HIS A 73 -3.34 1.02 4.85
CA HIS A 73 -4.29 0.06 4.30
C HIS A 73 -5.63 0.13 5.04
N CYS A 74 -6.74 0.09 4.31
CA CYS A 74 -8.08 0.08 4.87
C CYS A 74 -9.00 -0.82 4.04
N GLU A 75 -9.65 -1.77 4.70
CA GLU A 75 -10.69 -2.61 4.06
C GLU A 75 -12.01 -1.83 4.01
N PRO A 76 -12.74 -1.86 2.87
CA PRO A 76 -14.04 -1.21 2.76
C PRO A 76 -15.06 -1.78 3.76
N GLU A 77 -16.04 -0.96 4.12
CA GLU A 77 -17.16 -1.40 4.94
C GLU A 77 -18.17 -2.21 4.11
N PRO A 78 -18.82 -3.23 4.70
CA PRO A 78 -18.58 -3.78 6.04
C PRO A 78 -17.36 -4.72 6.07
N ARG A 79 -16.41 -4.46 6.99
CA ARG A 79 -15.08 -5.12 7.02
C ARG A 79 -15.13 -6.64 7.19
N ASN A 80 -16.11 -7.16 7.94
CA ASN A 80 -16.29 -8.60 8.20
C ASN A 80 -16.62 -9.41 6.92
N VAL A 81 -17.19 -8.75 5.91
CA VAL A 81 -17.51 -9.40 4.63
C VAL A 81 -16.25 -9.67 3.82
N ARG A 82 -15.18 -8.88 4.02
CA ARG A 82 -13.97 -8.88 3.18
C ARG A 82 -14.32 -8.76 1.70
N ILE A 83 -14.97 -7.66 1.33
CA ILE A 83 -15.56 -7.45 0.01
C ILE A 83 -14.53 -7.57 -1.10
N VAL A 84 -13.28 -7.16 -0.87
CA VAL A 84 -12.24 -7.21 -1.89
C VAL A 84 -11.92 -8.66 -2.29
N PRO A 85 -11.45 -9.54 -1.38
CA PRO A 85 -11.12 -10.92 -1.76
C PRO A 85 -12.34 -11.81 -2.04
N LYS A 86 -13.49 -11.59 -1.38
CA LYS A 86 -14.66 -12.46 -1.53
C LYS A 86 -15.57 -12.10 -2.69
N ILE A 87 -15.60 -10.83 -3.10
CA ILE A 87 -16.52 -10.36 -4.14
C ILE A 87 -15.74 -9.78 -5.32
N LEU A 88 -14.91 -8.76 -5.09
CA LEU A 88 -14.27 -8.05 -6.19
C LEU A 88 -13.27 -8.92 -6.94
N LEU A 89 -12.41 -9.65 -6.24
CA LEU A 89 -11.46 -10.59 -6.85
C LEU A 89 -12.16 -11.70 -7.64
N GLN A 90 -13.29 -12.21 -7.12
CA GLN A 90 -14.02 -13.31 -7.76
C GLN A 90 -14.78 -12.86 -9.02
N LYS A 91 -15.31 -11.63 -9.02
CA LYS A 91 -16.09 -11.10 -10.14
C LYS A 91 -15.23 -10.38 -11.18
N PHE A 92 -14.23 -9.63 -10.74
CA PHE A 92 -13.48 -8.69 -11.58
C PHE A 92 -11.97 -9.01 -11.65
N GLY A 93 -11.50 -10.01 -10.92
CA GLY A 93 -10.11 -10.44 -10.99
C GLY A 93 -9.80 -11.19 -12.30
N TRP A 94 -8.56 -11.11 -12.75
CA TRP A 94 -8.05 -11.81 -13.94
C TRP A 94 -7.02 -12.85 -13.54
N LYS A 95 -6.62 -13.73 -14.46
CA LYS A 95 -5.57 -14.73 -14.19
C LYS A 95 -4.29 -14.04 -13.72
N HIS A 96 -3.71 -14.50 -12.61
CA HIS A 96 -2.44 -13.99 -12.14
C HIS A 96 -1.32 -14.34 -13.14
N GLN A 97 -0.37 -13.44 -13.38
CA GLN A 97 0.70 -13.64 -14.36
C GLN A 97 1.56 -14.87 -14.06
N GLU A 98 1.72 -15.21 -12.78
CA GLU A 98 2.46 -16.38 -12.30
C GLU A 98 1.57 -17.59 -11.96
N ALA A 99 0.28 -17.57 -12.37
CA ALA A 99 -0.63 -18.70 -12.18
C ALA A 99 -0.19 -19.91 -13.03
N GLY A 100 0.04 -21.04 -12.37
CA GLY A 100 0.62 -22.25 -12.97
C GLY A 100 2.16 -22.27 -13.00
N ILE A 101 2.82 -21.23 -12.47
CA ILE A 101 4.29 -21.17 -12.32
C ILE A 101 4.64 -21.20 -10.84
N THR A 102 4.37 -20.10 -10.14
CA THR A 102 4.63 -19.94 -8.69
C THR A 102 3.39 -20.24 -7.88
N TYR A 103 2.20 -19.96 -8.44
CA TYR A 103 0.91 -20.15 -7.80
C TYR A 103 0.07 -21.22 -8.53
N PRO A 104 -1.01 -21.73 -7.92
CA PRO A 104 -1.94 -22.62 -8.62
C PRO A 104 -2.46 -22.01 -9.93
N ILE A 105 -2.85 -22.86 -10.89
CA ILE A 105 -3.38 -22.41 -12.19
C ILE A 105 -4.65 -21.55 -12.07
N THR A 106 -5.36 -21.70 -10.95
CA THR A 106 -6.58 -20.97 -10.59
C THR A 106 -6.32 -19.62 -9.93
N GLU A 107 -5.06 -19.23 -9.71
CA GLU A 107 -4.72 -17.97 -9.05
C GLU A 107 -5.21 -16.75 -9.83
N ARG A 108 -5.82 -15.80 -9.12
CA ARG A 108 -6.40 -14.57 -9.70
C ARG A 108 -5.77 -13.34 -9.09
N SER A 109 -5.72 -12.26 -9.86
CA SER A 109 -5.25 -10.95 -9.45
C SER A 109 -6.33 -9.91 -9.60
N PHE A 110 -6.43 -9.01 -8.62
CA PHE A 110 -7.24 -7.80 -8.71
C PHE A 110 -6.38 -6.63 -8.22
N ARG A 111 -5.56 -6.09 -9.12
CA ARG A 111 -4.59 -5.04 -8.83
C ARG A 111 -4.75 -3.88 -9.80
N GLN A 112 -5.17 -2.72 -9.30
CA GLN A 112 -5.37 -1.53 -10.10
C GLN A 112 -5.12 -0.27 -9.27
N THR A 113 -4.59 0.76 -9.91
CA THR A 113 -4.47 2.11 -9.35
C THR A 113 -5.63 2.95 -9.86
N ILE A 114 -6.58 3.24 -8.97
CA ILE A 114 -7.78 4.04 -9.28
C ILE A 114 -7.65 5.45 -8.68
N ASN A 115 -8.32 6.43 -9.28
CA ASN A 115 -8.32 7.82 -8.83
C ASN A 115 -9.73 8.43 -8.92
N ALA A 116 -9.88 9.68 -8.50
CA ALA A 116 -11.18 10.36 -8.48
C ALA A 116 -11.53 11.11 -9.79
N LYS A 117 -10.62 11.20 -10.75
CA LYS A 117 -10.80 12.01 -11.98
C LYS A 117 -11.44 11.22 -13.11
N LYS A 118 -11.01 9.97 -13.31
CA LYS A 118 -11.47 9.12 -14.41
C LYS A 118 -11.58 7.66 -13.99
N TYR A 119 -12.44 6.92 -14.70
CA TYR A 119 -12.46 5.46 -14.61
C TYR A 119 -11.13 4.88 -15.11
N SER A 120 -10.69 3.80 -14.47
CA SER A 120 -9.63 2.94 -15.00
C SER A 120 -10.14 2.23 -16.25
N ASP A 121 -9.21 1.65 -17.00
CA ASP A 121 -9.51 0.74 -18.12
C ASP A 121 -10.30 -0.51 -17.70
N ARG A 122 -10.37 -0.78 -16.39
CA ARG A 122 -11.18 -1.84 -15.78
C ARG A 122 -12.52 -1.31 -15.25
N GLY A 123 -12.89 -0.06 -15.56
CA GLY A 123 -14.18 0.53 -15.20
C GLY A 123 -14.30 0.96 -13.74
N PHE A 124 -13.21 1.11 -12.99
CA PHE A 124 -13.27 1.52 -11.57
C PHE A 124 -12.75 2.94 -11.33
N LYS A 125 -13.40 3.69 -10.43
CA LYS A 125 -12.92 4.99 -9.94
C LYS A 125 -13.21 5.17 -8.45
N VAL A 126 -12.58 6.18 -7.86
CA VAL A 126 -12.94 6.68 -6.53
C VAL A 126 -13.98 7.80 -6.69
N THR A 127 -14.99 7.82 -5.82
CA THR A 127 -15.92 8.94 -5.67
C THR A 127 -15.91 9.39 -4.23
N VAL A 128 -15.81 10.70 -4.00
CA VAL A 128 -15.79 11.29 -2.67
C VAL A 128 -17.11 12.00 -2.43
N ASP A 129 -17.84 11.54 -1.43
CA ASP A 129 -19.03 12.20 -0.93
C ASP A 129 -18.67 13.02 0.30
N TYR A 130 -18.63 14.34 0.13
CA TYR A 130 -18.29 15.26 1.21
C TYR A 130 -19.44 15.48 2.20
N ALA A 131 -20.69 15.32 1.77
CA ALA A 131 -21.84 15.50 2.65
C ALA A 131 -21.92 14.34 3.65
N GLU A 132 -21.80 13.11 3.16
CA GLU A 132 -21.81 11.90 3.97
C GLU A 132 -20.43 11.56 4.57
N LYS A 133 -19.39 12.32 4.20
CA LYS A 133 -17.98 12.11 4.61
C LYS A 133 -17.51 10.68 4.29
N ARG A 134 -17.84 10.19 3.09
CA ARG A 134 -17.56 8.83 2.64
C ARG A 134 -16.77 8.79 1.35
N ILE A 135 -15.97 7.75 1.22
CA ILE A 135 -15.24 7.42 -0.01
C ILE A 135 -15.86 6.13 -0.57
N TYR A 136 -16.25 6.18 -1.84
CA TYR A 136 -16.83 5.07 -2.55
C TYR A 136 -15.89 4.59 -3.65
N VAL A 137 -15.83 3.27 -3.84
CA VAL A 137 -15.28 2.65 -5.05
C VAL A 137 -16.45 2.45 -6.01
N SER A 138 -16.47 3.21 -7.10
CA SER A 138 -17.51 3.16 -8.12
C SER A 138 -17.06 2.30 -9.29
N PHE A 139 -17.98 1.53 -9.86
CA PHE A 139 -17.78 0.70 -11.03
C PHE A 139 -18.75 1.10 -12.14
N ASN A 140 -18.26 1.21 -13.38
CA ASN A 140 -19.07 1.41 -14.57
C ASN A 140 -18.61 0.45 -15.68
N TYR A 141 -19.52 -0.43 -16.10
CA TYR A 141 -19.26 -1.43 -17.13
C TYR A 141 -18.93 -0.80 -18.50
N TYR A 142 -19.57 0.31 -18.86
CA TYR A 142 -19.35 0.99 -20.14
C TYR A 142 -17.99 1.69 -20.25
N GLU A 143 -17.24 1.75 -19.15
CA GLU A 143 -15.90 2.36 -19.09
C GLU A 143 -14.79 1.30 -19.10
N ILE A 144 -15.16 0.03 -19.30
CA ILE A 144 -14.19 -1.04 -19.52
C ILE A 144 -13.65 -0.90 -20.94
N ASP A 145 -12.33 -0.84 -21.03
CA ASP A 145 -11.60 -0.83 -22.29
C ASP A 145 -11.78 -2.17 -23.01
N GLU A 146 -11.98 -2.14 -24.34
CA GLU A 146 -12.26 -3.30 -25.18
C GLU A 146 -11.23 -4.43 -25.02
N ARG A 147 -9.98 -4.09 -24.65
CA ARG A 147 -8.94 -5.10 -24.38
C ARG A 147 -9.22 -6.02 -23.19
N HIS A 148 -10.23 -5.71 -22.38
CA HIS A 148 -10.67 -6.52 -21.24
C HIS A 148 -12.07 -7.14 -21.47
N ALA A 149 -12.57 -7.20 -22.71
CA ALA A 149 -13.91 -7.70 -23.06
C ALA A 149 -14.10 -9.23 -23.00
N GLU A 150 -13.22 -9.93 -22.27
CA GLU A 150 -13.27 -11.39 -22.06
C GLU A 150 -14.34 -11.81 -21.04
#